data_AF-A0A1L7X3P2-F1
#
_entry.id   AF-A0A1L7X3P2-F1
#
_cell.length_a   1.000
_cell.length_b   1.000
_cell.length_c   1.000
_cell.angle_alpha   90.00
_cell.angle_beta   90.00
_cell.angle_gamma   90.00
#
_symmetry.space_group_name_H-M   'P 1'
#
loop_
_entity.id
_entity.type
_entity.pdbx_description
1 polymer ?
#
loop_
_entity_poly.entity_id
_entity_poly.type
_entity_poly.pdbx_seq_one_letter_code
_entity_poly.pdbx_strand_id
1 'polypeptide(L)'
;MQPQIKRQAQEPEALKPQIVYVVIIDNRPMYNDPSNDVAGVYSTLTAANNALKSYVSSEYSGATEYDRGVREDGSVYWSCDDVGEGDGVEIRIEEMELQGDGAEEEIDWDDEDGEAEEEEGEDDDGDED
;
A
#
# COMPACT_ATOMS: atom_id res chain seq x y z
N MET A 1 33.37 -54.27 -0.87
CA MET A 1 32.85 -53.28 0.09
C MET A 1 32.51 -52.04 -0.69
N GLN A 2 31.23 -51.67 -0.82
CA GLN A 2 30.82 -50.42 -1.45
C GLN A 2 30.75 -49.32 -0.38
N PRO A 3 31.33 -48.13 -0.59
CA PRO A 3 31.17 -47.02 0.33
C PRO A 3 29.76 -46.45 0.22
N GLN A 4 29.05 -46.36 1.34
CA GLN A 4 27.75 -45.71 1.42
C GLN A 4 27.95 -44.19 1.38
N ILE A 5 27.48 -43.55 0.31
CA ILE A 5 27.42 -42.10 0.19
C ILE A 5 26.26 -41.62 1.09
N LYS A 6 26.60 -41.10 2.28
CA LYS A 6 25.65 -40.39 3.13
C LYS A 6 25.28 -39.08 2.41
N ARG A 7 24.08 -39.00 1.85
CA ARG A 7 23.48 -37.72 1.47
C ARG A 7 23.24 -36.94 2.76
N GLN A 8 24.06 -35.93 3.02
CA GLN A 8 23.71 -34.92 4.01
C GLN A 8 22.53 -34.14 3.43
N ALA A 9 21.43 -34.09 4.18
CA ALA A 9 20.34 -33.16 3.90
C ALA A 9 20.91 -31.75 4.01
N GLN A 10 20.75 -30.96 2.94
CA GLN A 10 21.10 -29.56 2.93
C GLN A 10 20.13 -28.87 3.88
N GLU A 11 20.64 -28.25 4.95
CA GLU A 11 19.82 -27.43 5.83
C GLU A 11 19.19 -26.29 5.00
N PRO A 12 17.89 -25.99 5.20
CA PRO A 12 17.24 -24.91 4.47
C PRO A 12 17.95 -23.60 4.81
N GLU A 13 18.51 -22.94 3.80
CA GLU A 13 19.04 -21.59 3.96
C GLU A 13 17.89 -20.69 4.42
N ALA A 14 18.08 -19.99 5.54
CA ALA A 14 17.11 -19.00 6.02
C ALA A 14 16.86 -17.98 4.90
N LEU A 15 15.59 -17.83 4.51
CA LEU A 15 15.19 -16.87 3.50
C LEU A 15 15.58 -15.46 3.99
N LYS A 16 16.29 -14.71 3.14
CA LYS A 16 16.62 -13.32 3.43
C LYS A 16 15.34 -12.49 3.41
N PRO A 17 15.17 -11.51 4.34
CA PRO A 17 14.02 -10.63 4.31
C PRO A 17 13.95 -9.93 2.96
N GLN A 18 12.77 -9.98 2.33
CA GLN A 18 12.51 -9.28 1.10
C GLN A 18 11.98 -7.90 1.44
N ILE A 19 12.66 -6.86 0.98
CA ILE A 19 12.32 -5.47 1.27
C ILE A 19 11.65 -4.84 0.04
N VAL A 20 10.64 -4.02 0.28
CA VAL A 20 10.01 -3.15 -0.72
C VAL A 20 10.04 -1.70 -0.25
N TYR A 21 9.98 -0.79 -1.22
CA TYR A 21 9.96 0.65 -1.02
C TYR A 21 8.61 1.18 -1.49
N VAL A 22 7.83 1.72 -0.57
CA VAL A 22 6.48 2.23 -0.82
C VAL A 22 6.52 3.74 -0.91
N VAL A 23 6.05 4.30 -2.03
CA VAL A 23 5.87 5.75 -2.17
C VAL A 23 4.50 6.10 -1.62
N ILE A 24 4.48 6.88 -0.54
CA ILE A 24 3.27 7.31 0.16
C ILE A 24 3.05 8.80 -0.09
N ILE A 25 1.80 9.17 -0.32
CA ILE A 25 1.32 10.55 -0.43
C ILE A 25 0.42 10.80 0.77
N ASP A 26 0.87 11.64 1.68
CA ASP A 26 0.09 12.12 2.82
C ASP A 26 -0.59 13.43 2.41
N ASN A 27 -1.89 13.37 2.13
CA ASN A 27 -2.73 14.51 1.78
C ASN A 27 -3.31 15.13 3.06
N ARG A 28 -3.17 16.44 3.18
CA ARG A 28 -3.63 17.24 4.33
C ARG A 28 -4.55 18.36 3.84
N PRO A 29 -5.74 18.01 3.32
CA PRO A 29 -6.68 19.00 2.81
C PRO A 29 -7.19 19.91 3.93
N MET A 30 -7.46 21.17 3.61
CA MET A 30 -7.90 22.17 4.59
C MET A 30 -9.31 21.89 5.14
N TYR A 31 -10.18 21.28 4.32
CA TYR A 31 -11.61 21.12 4.62
C TYR A 31 -12.06 19.66 4.76
N ASN A 32 -11.16 18.69 4.62
CA ASN A 32 -11.46 17.26 4.74
C ASN A 32 -10.50 16.60 5.74
N ASP A 33 -10.79 15.34 6.10
CA ASP A 33 -9.86 14.56 6.91
C ASP A 33 -8.58 14.24 6.11
N PRO A 34 -7.41 14.24 6.76
CA PRO A 34 -6.17 13.77 6.15
C PRO A 34 -6.29 12.35 5.64
N SER A 35 -5.69 12.08 4.49
CA SER A 35 -5.66 10.74 3.88
C SER A 35 -4.25 10.39 3.40
N ASN A 36 -3.97 9.09 3.39
CA ASN A 36 -2.69 8.57 2.90
C ASN A 36 -2.98 7.65 1.72
N ASP A 37 -2.32 7.94 0.59
CA ASP A 37 -2.41 7.14 -0.63
C ASP A 37 -1.07 6.47 -0.94
N VAL A 38 -1.13 5.28 -1.54
CA VAL A 38 0.06 4.59 -2.05
C VAL A 38 0.18 4.86 -3.54
N ALA A 39 1.20 5.64 -3.92
CA ALA A 39 1.49 5.93 -5.33
C ALA A 39 2.11 4.74 -6.06
N GLY A 40 2.85 3.89 -5.32
CA GLY A 40 3.48 2.70 -5.89
C GLY A 40 4.36 1.94 -4.91
N VAL A 41 4.61 0.67 -5.24
CA VAL A 41 5.48 -0.23 -4.49
C VAL A 41 6.62 -0.70 -5.40
N TYR A 42 7.86 -0.59 -4.93
CA TYR A 42 9.05 -0.82 -5.74
C TYR A 42 10.02 -1.77 -5.03
N SER A 43 10.68 -2.64 -5.79
CA SER A 43 11.70 -3.56 -5.26
C SER A 43 13.07 -2.90 -5.01
N THR A 44 13.25 -1.65 -5.44
CA THR A 44 14.52 -0.92 -5.25
C THR A 44 14.27 0.54 -4.89
N LEU A 45 15.10 1.07 -4.00
CA LEU A 45 15.06 2.48 -3.59
C LEU A 45 15.26 3.44 -4.78
N THR A 46 16.09 3.04 -5.76
CA THR A 46 16.31 3.86 -6.96
C THR A 46 15.04 4.02 -7.79
N ALA A 47 14.26 2.94 -7.96
CA ALA A 47 12.99 3.00 -8.67
C ALA A 47 11.97 3.87 -7.93
N ALA A 48 11.83 3.69 -6.60
CA ALA A 48 10.96 4.52 -5.77
C ALA A 48 11.35 6.01 -5.83
N ASN A 49 12.65 6.32 -5.72
CA ASN A 49 13.16 7.69 -5.81
C ASN A 49 12.84 8.34 -7.15
N ASN A 50 12.93 7.60 -8.27
CA ASN A 50 12.59 8.12 -9.58
C ASN A 50 11.09 8.31 -9.76
N ALA A 51 10.28 7.38 -9.23
CA ALA A 51 8.84 7.49 -9.25
C ALA A 51 8.34 8.73 -8.50
N LEU A 52 8.83 8.96 -7.27
CA LEU A 52 8.47 10.15 -6.49
C LEU A 52 8.81 11.44 -7.24
N LYS A 53 10.02 11.54 -7.80
CA LYS A 53 10.44 12.72 -8.59
C LYS A 53 9.55 12.93 -9.81
N SER A 54 9.19 11.85 -10.51
CA SER A 54 8.30 11.91 -11.67
C SER A 54 6.90 12.38 -11.27
N TYR A 55 6.37 11.88 -10.15
CA TYR A 55 5.07 12.25 -9.63
C TYR A 55 5.02 13.72 -9.24
N VAL A 56 6.00 14.20 -8.45
CA VAL A 56 6.13 15.62 -8.09
C VAL A 56 6.21 16.50 -9.33
N SER A 57 6.99 16.10 -10.35
CA SER A 57 7.11 16.88 -11.58
C SER A 57 5.82 16.90 -12.42
N SER A 58 4.95 15.90 -12.28
CA SER A 58 3.67 15.83 -12.99
C SER A 58 2.62 16.68 -12.26
N GLU A 59 2.42 16.41 -10.98
CA GLU A 59 1.26 16.91 -10.23
C GLU A 59 1.52 18.28 -9.58
N TYR A 60 2.76 18.54 -9.16
CA TYR A 60 3.10 19.71 -8.34
C TYR A 60 4.15 20.62 -8.99
N SER A 61 4.26 20.61 -10.32
CA SER A 61 5.18 21.47 -11.07
C SER A 61 4.97 22.98 -10.84
N GLY A 62 3.78 23.38 -10.40
CA GLY A 62 3.41 24.77 -10.09
C GLY A 62 3.65 25.19 -8.63
N ALA A 63 4.02 24.27 -7.73
CA ALA A 63 4.22 24.60 -6.32
C ALA A 63 5.43 25.53 -6.13
N THR A 64 5.28 26.57 -5.29
CA THR A 64 6.32 27.61 -5.10
C THR A 64 7.02 27.54 -3.75
N GLU A 65 6.34 27.07 -2.70
CA GLU A 65 6.86 27.00 -1.34
C GLU A 65 6.84 25.54 -0.87
N TYR A 66 7.88 24.80 -1.26
CA TYR A 66 8.03 23.39 -0.95
C TYR A 66 9.39 23.09 -0.34
N ASP A 67 9.46 22.05 0.48
CA ASP A 67 10.70 21.43 0.95
C ASP A 67 10.97 20.14 0.19
N ARG A 68 12.26 19.82 0.00
CA ARG A 68 12.68 18.55 -0.60
C ARG A 68 14.09 18.20 -0.17
N GLY A 69 14.37 16.90 -0.12
CA GLY A 69 15.70 16.46 0.23
C GLY A 69 15.91 14.97 0.04
N VAL A 70 17.03 14.52 0.61
CA VAL A 70 17.43 13.12 0.68
C VAL A 70 17.67 12.80 2.14
N ARG A 71 17.05 11.74 2.65
CA ARG A 71 17.19 11.26 4.02
C ARG A 71 18.47 10.43 4.18
N GLU A 72 18.81 10.08 5.41
CA GLU A 72 20.03 9.31 5.74
C GLU A 72 20.06 7.92 5.09
N ASP A 73 18.90 7.32 4.88
CA ASP A 73 18.72 6.04 4.18
C ASP A 73 18.84 6.15 2.65
N GLY A 74 19.00 7.36 2.11
CA GLY A 74 19.07 7.64 0.68
C GLY A 74 17.71 7.79 -0.01
N SER A 75 16.59 7.72 0.73
CA SER A 75 15.26 8.00 0.19
C SER A 75 15.08 9.49 -0.05
N VAL A 76 14.39 9.83 -1.15
CA VAL A 76 14.00 11.21 -1.41
C VAL A 76 12.64 11.49 -0.78
N TYR A 77 12.41 12.75 -0.44
CA TYR A 77 11.09 13.24 -0.01
C TYR A 77 10.81 14.60 -0.64
N TRP A 78 9.54 14.97 -0.64
CA TRP A 78 9.05 16.28 -1.04
C TRP A 78 7.83 16.64 -0.20
N SER A 79 7.69 17.89 0.21
CA SER A 79 6.49 18.36 0.91
C SER A 79 6.17 19.81 0.56
N CYS A 80 4.90 20.16 0.63
CA CYS A 80 4.41 21.51 0.44
C CYS A 80 3.24 21.72 1.39
N ASP A 81 3.23 22.83 2.12
CA ASP A 81 2.16 23.12 3.08
C ASP A 81 0.94 23.79 2.44
N ASP A 82 1.08 24.30 1.21
CA ASP A 82 -0.02 24.85 0.41
C ASP A 82 0.23 24.59 -1.09
N VAL A 83 -0.35 23.50 -1.61
CA VAL A 83 -0.39 23.20 -3.05
C VAL A 83 -1.54 23.93 -3.76
N GLY A 84 -2.32 24.72 -3.03
CA GLY A 84 -3.51 25.42 -3.48
C GLY A 84 -4.61 25.36 -2.42
N GLU A 85 -5.34 26.47 -2.23
CA GLU A 85 -6.50 26.57 -1.32
C GLU A 85 -6.21 26.21 0.16
N GLY A 86 -4.93 26.17 0.55
CA GLY A 86 -4.50 25.78 1.90
C GLY A 86 -4.29 24.28 2.08
N ASP A 87 -4.33 23.48 1.01
CA ASP A 87 -4.12 22.03 1.07
C ASP A 87 -2.61 21.70 1.16
N GLY A 88 -2.23 20.90 2.14
CA GLY A 88 -0.85 20.43 2.28
C GLY A 88 -0.66 19.03 1.68
N VAL A 89 0.54 18.74 1.19
CA VAL A 89 0.93 17.41 0.70
C VAL A 89 2.34 17.09 1.19
N GLU A 90 2.55 15.88 1.69
CA GLU A 90 3.89 15.29 1.87
C GLU A 90 3.98 14.00 1.04
N ILE A 91 5.12 13.79 0.38
CA ILE A 91 5.42 12.58 -0.35
C ILE A 91 6.74 12.02 0.16
N ARG A 92 6.69 10.76 0.59
CA ARG A 92 7.83 10.07 1.19
C ARG A 92 7.91 8.63 0.72
N ILE A 93 9.08 8.04 0.92
CA ILE A 93 9.30 6.62 0.70
C ILE A 93 9.45 5.95 2.07
N GLU A 94 8.74 4.85 2.26
CA GLU A 94 8.89 3.97 3.41
C GLU A 94 9.47 2.62 2.98
N GLU A 95 10.48 2.16 3.71
CA GLU A 95 11.04 0.82 3.56
C GLU A 95 10.17 -0.16 4.37
N MET A 96 9.65 -1.20 3.72
CA MET A 96 8.79 -2.20 4.34
C MET A 96 9.35 -3.61 4.09
N GLU A 97 9.36 -4.42 5.15
CA GLU A 97 9.71 -5.84 5.05
C GLU A 97 8.47 -6.64 4.65
N LEU A 98 8.61 -7.46 3.60
CA LEU A 98 7.58 -8.43 3.21
C LEU A 98 7.59 -9.58 4.21
N GLN A 99 6.43 -9.85 4.79
CA GLN A 99 6.22 -11.06 5.57
C GLN A 99 6.29 -12.27 4.63
N GLY A 100 7.31 -13.11 4.86
CA GLY A 100 7.53 -14.37 4.15
C GLY A 100 6.83 -15.53 4.88
N ASP A 101 7.61 -16.53 5.29
CA ASP A 101 7.11 -17.71 6.00
C ASP A 101 6.29 -17.33 7.25
N GLY A 102 5.10 -17.90 7.39
CA GLY A 102 4.15 -17.57 8.45
C GLY A 102 3.13 -16.48 8.07
N ALA A 103 3.12 -16.05 6.80
CA ALA A 103 1.96 -15.36 6.23
C ALA A 103 0.69 -16.21 6.37
N GLU A 104 -0.46 -15.55 6.38
CA GLU A 104 -1.76 -16.21 6.49
C GLU A 104 -1.91 -17.29 5.42
N GLU A 105 -2.49 -18.42 5.81
CA GLU A 105 -2.81 -19.50 4.88
C GLU A 105 -3.83 -18.99 3.84
N GLU A 106 -3.83 -19.59 2.66
CA GLU A 106 -4.86 -19.30 1.66
C GLU A 106 -6.24 -19.65 2.26
N ILE A 107 -7.18 -18.70 2.22
CA ILE A 107 -8.55 -18.85 2.69
C ILE A 107 -9.47 -18.84 1.48
N ASP A 108 -10.40 -19.79 1.43
CA ASP A 108 -11.45 -19.82 0.41
C ASP A 108 -12.43 -18.66 0.60
N TRP A 109 -12.93 -18.10 -0.50
CA TRP A 109 -14.05 -17.16 -0.44
C TRP A 109 -15.28 -17.90 0.07
N ASP A 110 -15.96 -17.37 1.08
CA ASP A 110 -17.24 -17.89 1.52
C ASP A 110 -18.27 -17.57 0.42
N ASP A 111 -18.45 -18.49 -0.53
CA ASP A 111 -19.54 -18.48 -1.50
C ASP A 111 -20.85 -18.89 -0.79
N GLU A 112 -21.16 -18.23 0.33
CA GLU A 112 -22.49 -18.29 0.93
C GLU A 112 -23.40 -17.48 -0.01
N ASP A 113 -23.84 -18.13 -1.09
CA ASP A 113 -25.10 -17.89 -1.80
C ASP A 113 -26.21 -18.03 -0.74
N GLY A 114 -26.27 -17.04 0.15
CA GLY A 114 -27.35 -16.85 1.07
C GLY A 114 -28.55 -16.56 0.19
N GLU A 115 -29.37 -17.59 -0.01
CA GLU A 115 -30.73 -17.44 -0.46
C GLU A 115 -31.32 -16.29 0.37
N ALA A 116 -31.40 -15.11 -0.24
CA ALA A 116 -32.15 -14.01 0.31
C ALA A 116 -33.58 -14.55 0.39
N GLU A 117 -33.98 -14.99 1.58
CA GLU A 117 -35.38 -15.33 1.82
C GLU A 117 -36.17 -14.08 1.44
N GLU A 118 -36.86 -14.18 0.30
CA GLU A 118 -37.81 -13.17 -0.14
C GLU A 118 -38.87 -13.11 0.97
N GLU A 119 -38.74 -12.11 1.83
CA GLU A 119 -39.78 -11.76 2.79
C GLU A 119 -40.99 -11.36 1.94
N GLU A 120 -41.89 -12.32 1.69
CA GLU A 120 -43.16 -12.08 1.01
C GLU A 120 -43.93 -11.05 1.84
N GLY A 121 -43.82 -9.80 1.43
CA GLY A 121 -44.66 -8.72 1.92
C GLY A 121 -46.11 -9.08 1.61
N GLU A 122 -46.85 -9.46 2.65
CA GLU A 122 -48.30 -9.54 2.61
C GLU A 122 -48.84 -8.16 2.23
N ASP A 123 -49.37 -8.05 1.00
CA ASP A 123 -50.22 -6.93 0.59
C ASP A 123 -51.46 -6.95 1.49
N ASP A 124 -51.48 -6.03 2.47
CA ASP A 124 -52.62 -5.72 3.32
C ASP A 124 -53.72 -5.08 2.45
N ASP A 125 -54.66 -5.90 1.98
CA ASP A 125 -55.93 -5.47 1.38
C ASP A 125 -56.82 -4.82 2.46
N GLY A 126 -56.45 -3.60 2.88
CA GLY A 126 -57.23 -2.75 3.76
C GLY A 126 -58.33 -2.00 3.01
N ASP A 127 -59.40 -2.70 2.67
CA ASP A 127 -60.71 -2.14 2.35
C ASP A 127 -61.41 -1.79 3.68
N GLU A 128 -61.74 -0.51 3.95
CA GLU A 128 -62.94 -0.12 4.72
C GLU A 128 -63.18 1.42 4.77
N ASP A 129 -64.39 1.78 4.29
CA ASP A 129 -65.24 3.00 4.44
C ASP A 129 -64.97 4.31 3.67
#